data_AF-A0A959X7R5-F1
#
_entry.id   AF-A0A959X7R5-F1
#
_cell.length_a   1.000
_cell.length_b   1.000
_cell.length_c   1.000
_cell.angle_alpha   90.00
_cell.angle_beta   90.00
_cell.angle_gamma   90.00
#
_symmetry.space_group_name_H-M   'P 1'
#
loop_
_entity.id
_entity.type
_entity.pdbx_description
1 polymer ?
#
loop_
_entity_poly.entity_id
_entity_poly.type
_entity_poly.pdbx_seq_one_letter_code
_entity_poly.pdbx_strand_id
1 'polypeptide(L)'
;MEPVVDLTDVTVRKGAATLLDRVSWQVAPSDRWVVIGPNGAGKTTLVQVCSTQLHPTSGQASLLGEELGAVDVFELRPRIGWTSAAVADRIPRGESVGDVVVSAAYGVIGRWREEYDDIDHQRARGLLHEVGAGHLTRRTF
;
A
#
# COMPACT_ATOMS: atom_id res chain seq x y z
N MET A 1 20.10 7.49 -9.81
CA MET A 1 19.37 6.94 -8.66
C MET A 1 18.09 6.37 -9.23
N GLU A 2 17.80 5.10 -8.97
CA GLU A 2 16.65 4.42 -9.56
C GLU A 2 15.34 4.99 -8.98
N PRO A 3 14.31 5.27 -9.79
CA PRO A 3 13.03 5.76 -9.31
C PRO A 3 12.31 4.70 -8.45
N VAL A 4 11.56 5.15 -7.45
CA VAL A 4 10.71 4.26 -6.61
C VAL A 4 9.38 3.92 -7.27
N VAL A 5 8.96 4.75 -8.22
CA VAL A 5 7.82 4.49 -9.12
C VAL A 5 8.26 4.87 -10.52
N ASP A 6 8.14 3.95 -11.47
CA ASP A 6 8.35 4.20 -12.89
C ASP A 6 7.17 3.61 -13.69
N LEU A 7 6.32 4.49 -14.19
CA LEU A 7 5.16 4.15 -15.01
C LEU A 7 5.42 4.61 -16.44
N THR A 8 5.22 3.72 -17.39
CA THR A 8 5.31 4.02 -18.83
C THR A 8 4.02 3.61 -19.53
N ASP A 9 3.28 4.61 -20.03
CA ASP A 9 2.01 4.46 -20.76
C ASP A 9 0.98 3.57 -20.03
N VAL A 10 0.97 3.65 -18.70
CA VAL A 10 0.10 2.82 -17.85
C VAL A 10 -1.36 3.13 -18.10
N THR A 11 -2.10 2.10 -18.49
CA THR A 11 -3.54 2.14 -18.71
C THR A 11 -4.22 1.11 -17.82
N VAL A 12 -5.32 1.50 -17.20
CA VAL A 12 -6.18 0.60 -16.42
C VAL A 12 -7.59 0.67 -16.98
N ARG A 13 -8.13 -0.48 -17.39
CA ARG A 13 -9.51 -0.62 -17.83
C ARG A 13 -10.28 -1.57 -16.93
N LYS A 14 -11.54 -1.24 -16.67
CA LYS A 14 -12.50 -2.10 -15.95
C LYS A 14 -13.77 -2.21 -16.79
N GLY A 15 -13.94 -3.34 -17.47
CA GLY A 15 -14.98 -3.48 -18.49
C GLY A 15 -14.79 -2.45 -19.60
N ALA A 16 -15.82 -1.64 -19.87
CA ALA A 16 -15.78 -0.58 -20.87
C ALA A 16 -15.16 0.74 -20.36
N ALA A 17 -14.93 0.89 -19.05
CA ALA A 17 -14.41 2.12 -18.47
C ALA A 17 -12.87 2.15 -18.48
N THR A 18 -12.29 3.23 -18.99
CA THR A 18 -10.85 3.54 -18.85
C THR A 18 -10.65 4.39 -17.59
N LEU A 19 -10.00 3.81 -16.58
CA LEU A 19 -9.77 4.44 -15.27
C LEU A 19 -8.45 5.23 -15.23
N LEU A 20 -7.45 4.76 -15.96
CA LEU A 20 -6.20 5.46 -16.27
C LEU A 20 -5.93 5.29 -17.75
N ASP A 21 -5.49 6.35 -18.44
CA ASP A 21 -5.20 6.33 -19.87
C ASP A 21 -3.77 6.81 -20.11
N ARG A 22 -2.88 5.88 -20.48
CA ARG A 22 -1.47 6.11 -20.83
C ARG A 22 -0.74 7.08 -19.89
N VAL A 23 -0.81 6.81 -18.60
CA VAL A 23 -0.11 7.60 -17.57
C VAL A 23 1.37 7.21 -17.55
N SER A 24 2.24 8.18 -17.77
CA SER A 24 3.69 8.04 -17.56
C SER A 24 4.13 8.94 -16.42
N TRP A 25 4.79 8.36 -15.43
CA TRP A 25 5.15 9.07 -14.20
C TRP A 25 6.35 8.42 -13.52
N GLN A 26 7.33 9.24 -13.16
CA GLN A 26 8.50 8.83 -12.41
C GLN A 26 8.55 9.57 -11.07
N VAL A 27 8.86 8.83 -10.00
CA VAL A 27 9.02 9.36 -8.65
C VAL A 27 10.39 8.94 -8.14
N ALA A 28 11.25 9.90 -7.80
CA ALA A 28 12.53 9.64 -7.16
C ALA A 28 12.37 9.35 -5.66
N PRO A 29 13.33 8.67 -4.99
CA PRO A 29 13.23 8.30 -3.57
C PRO A 29 12.94 9.46 -2.59
N SER A 30 13.36 10.68 -2.93
CA SER A 30 13.20 11.87 -2.07
C SER A 30 12.01 12.76 -2.45
N ASP A 31 11.26 12.38 -3.49
CA ASP A 31 10.18 13.20 -4.00
C ASP A 31 8.97 13.19 -3.08
N ARG A 32 8.24 14.30 -3.08
CA ARG A 32 6.91 14.40 -2.46
C ARG A 32 5.93 14.94 -3.47
N TRP A 33 4.92 14.14 -3.77
CA TRP A 33 3.94 14.45 -4.80
C TRP A 33 2.55 14.66 -4.22
N VAL A 34 1.81 15.56 -4.86
CA VAL A 34 0.40 15.80 -4.60
C VAL A 34 -0.36 15.52 -5.90
N VAL A 35 -1.20 14.49 -5.90
CA VAL A 35 -2.04 14.13 -7.05
C VAL A 35 -3.44 14.73 -6.85
N ILE A 36 -3.79 15.70 -7.69
CA ILE A 36 -5.07 16.42 -7.64
C ILE A 36 -5.90 16.18 -8.89
N GLY A 37 -7.22 16.29 -8.74
CA GLY A 37 -8.17 16.11 -9.83
C GLY A 37 -9.58 15.86 -9.29
N PRO A 38 -10.62 15.97 -10.14
CA PRO A 38 -12.01 15.77 -9.73
C PRO A 38 -12.28 14.34 -9.25
N ASN A 39 -13.44 14.14 -8.62
CA ASN A 39 -13.91 12.79 -8.29
C ASN A 39 -14.05 11.96 -9.57
N GLY A 40 -13.59 10.72 -9.55
CA GLY A 40 -13.57 9.84 -10.73
C GLY A 40 -12.38 10.02 -11.68
N ALA A 41 -11.47 10.97 -11.44
CA ALA A 41 -10.28 11.20 -12.30
C ALA A 41 -9.21 10.09 -12.25
N GLY A 42 -9.48 8.94 -11.63
CA GLY A 42 -8.51 7.83 -11.55
C GLY A 42 -7.46 7.94 -10.43
N LYS A 43 -7.49 8.97 -9.57
CA LYS A 43 -6.49 9.14 -8.47
C LYS A 43 -6.31 7.90 -7.60
N THR A 44 -7.41 7.33 -7.13
CA THR A 44 -7.37 6.09 -6.31
C THR A 44 -6.83 4.91 -7.11
N THR A 45 -7.16 4.83 -8.40
CA THR A 45 -6.65 3.78 -9.30
C THR A 45 -5.14 3.92 -9.51
N LEU A 46 -4.62 5.15 -9.65
CA LEU A 46 -3.18 5.40 -9.73
C LEU A 46 -2.47 4.91 -8.45
N VAL A 47 -2.98 5.29 -7.28
CA VAL A 47 -2.44 4.82 -5.99
C VAL A 47 -2.53 3.29 -5.85
N GLN A 48 -3.60 2.66 -6.35
CA GLN A 48 -3.73 1.20 -6.38
C GLN A 48 -2.66 0.51 -7.22
N VAL A 49 -2.27 1.10 -8.36
CA VAL A 49 -1.14 0.61 -9.16
C VAL A 49 0.17 0.79 -8.41
N CYS A 50 0.44 2.00 -7.90
CA CYS A 50 1.67 2.30 -7.15
C CYS A 50 1.85 1.46 -5.89
N SER A 51 0.76 0.98 -5.29
CA SER A 51 0.74 0.15 -4.09
C SER A 51 0.70 -1.35 -4.37
N THR A 52 0.83 -1.77 -5.64
CA THR A 52 0.76 -3.17 -6.08
C THR A 52 -0.56 -3.89 -5.78
N GLN A 53 -1.63 -3.13 -5.50
CA GLN A 53 -2.97 -3.67 -5.29
C GLN A 53 -3.75 -3.84 -6.60
N LEU A 54 -3.27 -3.22 -7.68
CA LEU A 54 -3.86 -3.33 -9.01
C LEU A 54 -2.77 -3.44 -10.06
N HIS A 55 -2.91 -4.42 -10.95
CA HIS A 55 -2.03 -4.54 -12.12
C HIS A 55 -2.57 -3.67 -13.27
N PRO A 56 -1.71 -2.95 -14.02
CA PRO A 56 -2.14 -2.26 -15.23
C PRO A 56 -2.73 -3.23 -16.26
N THR A 57 -3.67 -2.74 -17.08
CA THR A 57 -4.20 -3.50 -18.22
C THR A 57 -3.25 -3.47 -19.41
N SER A 58 -2.51 -2.36 -19.58
CA SER A 58 -1.42 -2.23 -20.55
C SER A 58 -0.43 -1.15 -20.08
N GLY A 59 0.73 -1.10 -20.74
CA GLY A 59 1.86 -0.29 -20.31
C GLY A 59 2.74 -1.05 -19.31
N GLN A 60 3.76 -0.38 -18.79
CA GLN A 60 4.74 -0.96 -17.87
C GLN A 60 4.75 -0.19 -16.55
N ALA A 61 4.90 -0.90 -15.45
CA ALA A 61 4.97 -0.32 -14.12
C ALA A 61 6.05 -1.02 -13.30
N SER A 62 7.08 -0.28 -12.90
CA SER A 62 8.13 -0.73 -11.98
C SER A 62 8.01 0.01 -10.65
N LEU A 63 8.05 -0.74 -9.55
CA LEU A 63 7.89 -0.25 -8.20
C LEU A 63 9.07 -0.72 -7.37
N LEU A 64 9.79 0.21 -6.75
CA LEU A 64 11.01 -0.06 -5.98
C LEU A 64 12.08 -0.83 -6.77
N GLY A 65 12.17 -0.58 -8.09
CA GLY A 65 13.09 -1.27 -9.02
C GLY A 65 12.55 -2.58 -9.59
N GLU A 66 11.40 -3.06 -9.14
CA GLU A 66 10.82 -4.34 -9.56
C GLU A 66 9.65 -4.17 -10.51
N GLU A 67 9.67 -4.87 -11.65
CA GLU A 67 8.60 -4.82 -12.66
C GLU A 67 7.37 -5.63 -12.22
N LEU A 68 6.20 -4.99 -12.22
CA LEU A 68 4.92 -5.65 -11.94
C LEU A 68 4.67 -6.76 -12.97
N GLY A 69 4.35 -7.95 -12.45
CA GLY A 69 4.14 -9.17 -13.26
C GLY A 69 5.38 -10.05 -13.41
N ALA A 70 6.57 -9.54 -13.09
CA ALA A 70 7.83 -10.30 -13.06
C ALA A 70 8.33 -10.66 -11.65
N VAL A 71 7.72 -10.08 -10.62
CA VAL A 71 8.08 -10.24 -9.20
C VAL A 71 6.90 -10.71 -8.36
N ASP A 72 7.17 -11.35 -7.22
CA ASP A 72 6.15 -11.55 -6.19
C ASP A 72 5.82 -10.21 -5.50
N VAL A 73 4.64 -9.68 -5.79
CA VAL A 73 4.15 -8.43 -5.18
C VAL A 73 3.97 -8.52 -3.67
N PHE A 74 3.88 -9.71 -3.09
CA PHE A 74 3.83 -9.88 -1.63
C PHE A 74 5.16 -9.51 -0.96
N GLU A 75 6.29 -9.58 -1.67
CA GLU A 75 7.59 -9.09 -1.17
C GLU A 75 7.70 -7.56 -1.24
N LEU A 76 6.94 -6.92 -2.14
CA LEU A 76 6.92 -5.47 -2.29
C LEU A 76 6.00 -4.78 -1.29
N ARG A 77 4.84 -5.36 -0.98
CA ARG A 77 3.80 -4.75 -0.13
C ARG A 77 4.29 -4.30 1.25
N PRO A 78 5.13 -5.05 1.99
CA PRO A 78 5.69 -4.60 3.26
C PRO A 78 6.52 -3.32 3.15
N ARG A 79 7.07 -3.03 1.96
CA ARG A 79 7.91 -1.86 1.68
C ARG A 79 7.11 -0.65 1.20
N ILE A 80 5.80 -0.82 0.93
CA ILE A 80 4.94 0.23 0.39
C ILE A 80 3.76 0.47 1.34
N GLY A 81 3.83 1.56 2.10
CA GLY A 81 2.71 1.99 2.96
C GLY A 81 1.57 2.62 2.15
N TRP A 82 0.35 2.11 2.30
CA TRP A 82 -0.86 2.74 1.79
C TRP A 82 -1.91 2.89 2.90
N THR A 83 -2.31 4.14 3.17
CA THR A 83 -3.41 4.49 4.05
C THR A 83 -4.62 5.01 3.27
N SER A 84 -5.80 4.44 3.51
CA SER A 84 -7.08 4.97 3.02
C SER A 84 -8.24 4.46 3.87
N ALA A 85 -9.41 5.09 3.76
CA ALA A 85 -10.64 4.57 4.38
C ALA A 85 -10.96 3.14 3.89
N ALA A 86 -10.76 2.86 2.60
CA ALA A 86 -11.00 1.53 2.04
C ALA A 86 -10.04 0.46 2.60
N VAL A 87 -8.81 0.85 2.98
CA VAL A 87 -7.88 -0.05 3.69
C VAL A 87 -8.35 -0.26 5.13
N ALA A 88 -8.81 0.80 5.80
CA ALA A 88 -9.33 0.71 7.17
C ALA A 88 -10.58 -0.20 7.25
N ASP A 89 -11.47 -0.15 6.27
CA ASP A 89 -12.69 -0.98 6.21
C ASP A 89 -12.40 -2.50 6.11
N ARG A 90 -11.17 -2.88 5.75
CA ARG A 90 -10.74 -4.28 5.66
C ARG A 90 -10.21 -4.82 6.99
N ILE A 91 -10.02 -3.98 7.99
CA ILE A 91 -9.54 -4.38 9.32
C ILE A 91 -10.68 -5.12 10.06
N PRO A 92 -10.45 -6.33 10.58
CA PRO A 92 -11.45 -7.01 11.39
C PRO A 92 -11.81 -6.20 12.64
N ARG A 93 -13.10 -6.03 12.93
CA ARG A 93 -13.58 -5.27 14.12
C ARG A 93 -13.13 -5.85 15.48
N GLY A 94 -12.75 -7.12 15.50
CA GLY A 94 -12.20 -7.76 16.69
C GLY A 94 -10.69 -7.61 16.84
N GLU A 95 -9.99 -7.10 15.82
CA GLU A 95 -8.53 -6.98 15.82
C GLU A 95 -8.10 -5.85 16.75
N SER A 96 -7.10 -6.10 17.60
CA SER A 96 -6.52 -5.07 18.44
C SER A 96 -5.64 -4.14 17.60
N VAL A 97 -5.54 -2.86 17.97
CA VAL A 97 -4.65 -1.91 17.28
C VAL A 97 -3.20 -2.41 17.26
N GLY A 98 -2.73 -3.04 18.34
CA GLY A 98 -1.41 -3.65 18.39
C GLY A 98 -1.23 -4.73 17.32
N ASP A 99 -2.20 -5.64 17.21
CA ASP A 99 -2.13 -6.75 16.25
C ASP A 99 -2.27 -6.26 14.80
N VAL A 100 -3.05 -5.19 14.55
CA VAL A 100 -3.10 -4.53 13.23
C VAL A 100 -1.71 -4.03 12.81
N VAL A 101 -0.96 -3.42 13.74
CA VAL A 101 0.39 -2.90 13.43
C VAL A 101 1.38 -4.04 13.22
N VAL A 102 1.28 -5.12 13.99
CA VAL A 102 2.10 -6.32 13.78
C VAL A 102 1.83 -6.93 12.41
N SER A 103 0.56 -7.18 12.05
CA SER A 103 0.24 -7.80 10.75
C SER A 103 0.64 -6.91 9.57
N ALA A 104 0.56 -5.58 9.74
CA ALA A 104 0.97 -4.63 8.71
C ALA A 104 2.47 -4.70 8.38
N ALA A 105 3.33 -5.10 9.33
CA ALA A 105 4.76 -5.30 9.08
C ALA A 105 5.04 -6.39 8.04
N TYR A 106 4.08 -7.30 7.84
CA TYR A 106 4.14 -8.38 6.85
C TYR A 106 3.33 -8.06 5.58
N GLY A 107 2.82 -6.82 5.44
CA GLY A 107 1.97 -6.44 4.31
C GLY A 107 0.57 -7.06 4.34
N VAL A 108 0.13 -7.54 5.50
CA VAL A 108 -1.15 -8.23 5.69
C VAL A 108 -2.10 -7.40 6.57
N ILE A 109 -3.39 -7.43 6.23
CA ILE A 109 -4.46 -6.81 7.02
C ILE A 109 -5.20 -7.91 7.79
N GLY A 110 -5.00 -7.95 9.12
CA GLY A 110 -5.62 -8.93 10.02
C GLY A 110 -4.85 -10.26 10.10
N ARG A 111 -5.08 -11.04 11.17
CA ARG A 111 -4.37 -12.31 11.40
C ARG A 111 -4.53 -13.30 10.24
N TRP A 112 -3.41 -13.67 9.63
CA TRP A 112 -3.23 -15.00 9.03
C TRP A 112 -2.45 -15.86 10.03
N ARG A 113 -2.49 -17.19 9.90
CA ARG A 113 -1.95 -18.19 10.85
C ARG A 113 -0.41 -18.12 11.03
N GLU A 114 0.10 -17.02 11.55
CA GLU A 114 1.50 -16.82 11.87
C GLU A 114 1.66 -16.64 13.37
N GLU A 115 2.68 -17.30 13.93
CA GLU A 115 3.16 -17.01 15.28
C GLU A 115 4.09 -15.79 15.15
N TYR A 116 3.76 -14.72 15.86
CA TYR A 116 4.57 -13.50 15.92
C TYR A 116 5.47 -13.56 17.15
N ASP A 117 6.71 -13.14 17.01
CA ASP A 117 7.67 -13.16 18.12
C ASP A 117 7.43 -11.96 19.04
N ASP A 118 7.91 -12.07 20.29
CA ASP A 118 7.87 -10.96 21.26
C ASP A 118 8.52 -9.67 20.72
N ILE A 119 9.51 -9.82 19.83
CA ILE A 119 10.21 -8.71 19.18
C ILE A 119 9.25 -7.92 18.27
N ASP A 120 8.37 -8.59 17.52
CA ASP A 120 7.42 -7.93 16.62
C ASP A 120 6.41 -7.10 17.43
N HIS A 121 5.93 -7.65 18.54
CA HIS A 121 5.05 -6.93 19.46
C HIS A 121 5.74 -5.73 20.12
N GLN A 122 7.02 -5.83 20.47
CA GLN A 122 7.79 -4.69 20.98
C GLN A 122 7.95 -3.60 19.93
N ARG A 123 8.29 -3.99 18.69
CA ARG A 123 8.42 -3.05 17.57
C ARG A 123 7.12 -2.34 17.25
N ALA A 124 6.00 -3.06 17.21
CA ALA A 124 4.67 -2.50 16.99
C ALA A 124 4.30 -1.47 18.06
N ARG A 125 4.60 -1.75 19.34
CA ARG A 125 4.40 -0.78 20.43
C ARG A 125 5.25 0.47 20.24
N GLY A 126 6.52 0.31 19.85
CA GLY A 126 7.42 1.44 19.55
C GLY A 126 6.84 2.36 18.47
N LEU A 127 6.43 1.79 17.34
CA LEU A 127 5.79 2.53 16.24
C LEU A 127 4.50 3.23 16.68
N LEU A 128 3.65 2.55 17.46
CA LEU A 128 2.43 3.15 18.00
C LEU A 128 2.74 4.33 18.93
N HIS A 129 3.80 4.25 19.72
CA HIS A 129 4.24 5.37 20.56
C HIS A 129 4.74 6.56 19.72
N GLU A 130 5.52 6.32 18.67
CA GLU A 130 6.01 7.37 17.76
C GLU A 130 4.88 8.16 17.09
N VAL A 131 3.78 7.49 16.72
CA VAL A 131 2.61 8.14 16.13
C VAL A 131 1.58 8.64 17.15
N GLY A 132 1.88 8.56 18.46
CA GLY A 132 1.00 9.02 19.54
C GLY A 132 -0.19 8.09 19.86
N ALA A 133 -0.24 6.90 19.28
CA ALA A 133 -1.33 5.92 19.43
C ALA A 133 -1.02 4.80 20.44
N GLY A 134 0.09 4.87 21.19
CA GLY A 134 0.50 3.82 22.14
C GLY A 134 -0.58 3.44 23.16
N HIS A 135 -1.36 4.42 23.63
CA HIS A 135 -2.48 4.21 24.56
C HIS A 135 -3.64 3.39 23.97
N LEU A 136 -3.71 3.24 22.65
CA LEU A 136 -4.75 2.48 21.94
C LEU A 136 -4.36 1.02 21.69
N THR A 137 -3.14 0.58 22.03
CA THR A 137 -2.60 -0.74 21.66
C THR A 137 -3.58 -1.91 21.90
N ARG A 138 -4.32 -1.91 23.01
CA ARG A 138 -5.28 -2.98 23.35
C ARG A 138 -6.71 -2.73 22.91
N ARG A 139 -7.00 -1.57 22.30
CA ARG A 139 -8.33 -1.22 21.80
C ARG A 139 -8.59 -2.03 20.52
N THR A 140 -9.81 -2.52 20.36
CA THR A 140 -10.26 -3.16 19.12
C THR A 140 -10.85 -2.14 18.16
N PHE A 141 -10.78 -2.43 16.85
CA PHE A 141 -11.23 -1.53 15.78
C PHE A 141 -12.76 -1.34 15.73
#